data_AF-A0A8S1GZ52-F1
#
_entry.id   AF-A0A8S1GZ52-F1
#
_cell.length_a   1.000
_cell.length_b   1.000
_cell.length_c   1.000
_cell.angle_alpha   90.00
_cell.angle_beta   90.00
_cell.angle_gamma   90.00
#
_symmetry.space_group_name_H-M   'P 1'
#
loop_
_entity.id
_entity.type
_entity.pdbx_description
1 polymer ?
#
loop_
_entity_poly.entity_id
_entity_poly.type
_entity_poly.pdbx_seq_one_letter_code
_entity_poly.pdbx_strand_id
1 'polypeptide(L)'
;MSHQVKIEQMERSLEFVISNLGEVVKNSRQPHKTLTTNGVNCSKDEVKQLMSAFADKTTALMREKLSEIVKSENLEEKYEKLERLIQNSEKINKELGVTDGYRPIDPLTDTTLHVRKTFETLKTPLQDAIEAMKEEIEEKTRERDEKKAVLRELVNLLEKQTKEESCN
;
A
#
# COMPACT_ATOMS: atom_id res chain seq x y z
N MET A 1 3.24 -0.92 -15.89
CA MET A 1 3.58 0.09 -16.91
C MET A 1 4.07 1.28 -16.11
N SER A 2 5.37 1.58 -16.13
CA SER A 2 6.03 2.47 -15.15
C SER A 2 5.29 3.79 -14.91
N HIS A 3 5.19 4.24 -13.65
CA HIS A 3 4.62 5.53 -13.25
C HIS A 3 5.14 6.71 -14.09
N GLN A 4 6.42 6.69 -14.48
CA GLN A 4 7.02 7.66 -15.40
C GLN A 4 6.23 7.78 -16.72
N VAL A 5 5.84 6.64 -17.30
CA VAL A 5 5.09 6.58 -18.56
C VAL A 5 3.67 7.16 -18.41
N LYS A 6 3.05 7.00 -17.24
CA LYS A 6 1.71 7.57 -16.96
C LYS A 6 1.76 9.09 -16.80
N ILE A 7 2.80 9.61 -16.16
CA ILE A 7 3.01 11.05 -16.00
C ILE A 7 3.28 11.69 -17.36
N GLU A 8 4.16 11.10 -18.17
CA GLU A 8 4.39 11.55 -19.53
C GLU A 8 3.12 11.51 -20.41
N GLN A 9 2.28 10.48 -20.26
CA GLN A 9 1.00 10.42 -20.99
C GLN A 9 0.03 11.51 -20.55
N MET A 10 -0.04 11.79 -19.25
CA MET A 10 -0.85 12.87 -18.70
C MET A 10 -0.38 14.23 -19.22
N GLU A 11 0.93 14.50 -19.14
CA GLU A 11 1.54 15.73 -19.65
C GLU A 11 1.29 15.91 -21.15
N ARG A 12 1.48 14.86 -21.97
CA ARG A 12 1.18 14.93 -23.41
C ARG A 12 -0.29 15.21 -23.69
N SER A 13 -1.20 14.64 -22.91
CA SER A 13 -2.64 14.86 -23.07
C SER A 13 -3.01 16.30 -22.72
N LEU A 14 -2.43 16.86 -21.67
CA LEU A 14 -2.64 18.24 -21.25
C LEU A 14 -2.02 19.22 -22.25
N GLU A 15 -0.82 18.93 -22.75
CA GLU A 15 -0.15 19.72 -23.77
C GLU A 15 -0.94 19.75 -25.08
N PHE A 16 -1.56 18.63 -25.46
CA PHE A 16 -2.48 18.56 -26.60
C PHE A 16 -3.71 19.46 -26.40
N VAL A 17 -4.34 19.44 -25.22
CA VAL A 17 -5.49 20.29 -24.90
C VAL A 17 -5.11 21.77 -24.93
N ILE A 18 -3.99 22.15 -24.30
CA ILE A 18 -3.49 23.53 -24.27
C ILE A 18 -3.20 24.04 -25.69
N SER A 19 -2.55 23.21 -26.52
CA SER A 19 -2.22 23.56 -27.90
C SER A 19 -3.47 23.76 -28.75
N ASN A 20 -4.45 22.86 -28.65
CA ASN A 20 -5.71 22.96 -29.39
C ASN A 20 -6.53 24.19 -28.95
N LEU A 21 -6.59 24.49 -27.65
CA LEU A 21 -7.25 25.70 -27.16
C LEU A 21 -6.59 26.96 -27.73
N GLY A 22 -5.25 27.00 -27.73
CA GLY A 22 -4.48 28.09 -28.32
C GLY A 22 -4.81 28.29 -29.80
N GLU A 23 -4.89 27.20 -30.58
CA GLU A 23 -5.26 27.26 -32.00
C GLU A 23 -6.70 27.73 -32.24
N VAL A 24 -7.65 27.25 -31.44
CA VAL A 24 -9.06 27.68 -31.53
C VAL A 24 -9.18 29.18 -31.29
N VAL A 25 -8.47 29.69 -30.28
CA VAL A 25 -8.46 31.12 -29.95
C VAL A 25 -7.81 31.95 -31.06
N LYS A 26 -6.66 31.51 -31.58
CA LYS A 26 -5.94 32.16 -32.70
C LYS A 26 -6.78 32.26 -33.97
N ASN A 27 -7.55 31.22 -34.27
CA ASN A 27 -8.32 31.12 -35.51
C ASN A 27 -9.77 31.60 -35.36
N SER A 28 -10.16 32.08 -34.18
CA SER A 28 -11.53 32.53 -33.92
C SER A 28 -11.86 33.84 -34.65
N ARG A 29 -12.96 33.82 -35.42
CA ARG A 29 -13.53 35.02 -36.07
C ARG A 29 -14.56 35.75 -35.20
N GLN A 30 -14.91 35.19 -34.04
CA GLN A 30 -15.91 35.74 -33.13
C GLN A 30 -15.51 37.12 -32.57
N PRO A 31 -14.27 37.34 -32.09
CA PRO A 31 -13.90 38.59 -31.41
C PRO A 31 -14.06 39.82 -32.31
N HIS A 32 -13.63 39.72 -33.57
CA HIS A 32 -13.78 40.81 -34.52
C HIS A 32 -15.26 41.13 -34.77
N LYS A 33 -16.11 40.12 -34.97
CA LYS A 33 -17.55 40.32 -35.14
C LYS A 33 -18.14 41.06 -33.95
N THR A 34 -17.84 40.61 -32.73
CA THR A 34 -18.34 41.22 -31.50
C THR A 34 -17.88 42.68 -31.35
N LEU A 35 -16.61 42.98 -31.60
CA LEU A 35 -16.08 44.34 -31.53
C LEU A 35 -16.73 45.27 -32.55
N THR A 36 -16.90 44.80 -33.80
CA THR A 36 -17.59 45.58 -34.84
C THR A 36 -19.06 45.83 -34.52
N THR A 37 -19.78 44.84 -33.97
CA THR A 37 -21.19 45.01 -33.57
C THR A 37 -21.35 46.01 -32.42
N ASN A 38 -20.34 46.14 -31.56
CA ASN A 38 -20.32 47.09 -30.44
C ASN A 38 -19.78 48.48 -30.83
N GLY A 39 -19.62 48.77 -32.13
CA GLY A 39 -19.18 50.08 -32.62
C GLY A 39 -17.68 50.36 -32.49
N VAL A 40 -16.86 49.33 -32.18
CA VAL A 40 -15.40 49.48 -32.14
C VAL A 40 -14.84 49.35 -33.55
N ASN A 41 -14.26 50.44 -34.07
CA ASN A 41 -13.65 50.45 -35.39
C ASN A 41 -12.25 49.82 -35.32
N CYS A 42 -12.14 48.55 -35.67
CA CYS A 42 -10.90 47.79 -35.65
C CYS A 42 -10.84 46.86 -36.87
N SER A 43 -9.65 46.71 -37.44
CA SER A 43 -9.44 45.84 -38.59
C SER A 43 -9.39 44.36 -38.17
N LYS A 44 -9.69 43.47 -39.11
CA LYS A 44 -9.56 42.01 -38.90
C LYS A 44 -8.15 41.61 -38.51
N ASP A 45 -7.15 42.28 -39.05
CA ASP A 45 -5.75 41.96 -38.82
C ASP A 45 -5.29 42.41 -37.43
N GLU A 46 -5.72 43.59 -36.95
CA GLU A 46 -5.45 44.04 -35.58
C GLU A 46 -6.07 43.09 -34.54
N VAL A 47 -7.33 42.68 -34.75
CA VAL A 47 -7.98 41.73 -33.85
C VAL A 47 -7.30 40.37 -33.90
N LYS A 48 -6.88 39.90 -35.08
CA LYS A 48 -6.15 38.64 -35.23
C LYS A 48 -4.79 38.67 -34.51
N GLN A 49 -4.05 39.77 -34.62
CA GLN A 49 -2.78 39.95 -33.89
C GLN A 49 -3.00 39.95 -32.37
N LEU A 50 -4.02 40.67 -31.89
CA LEU A 50 -4.37 40.71 -30.47
C LEU A 50 -4.76 39.32 -29.94
N MET A 51 -5.60 38.59 -30.68
CA MET A 51 -6.01 37.23 -30.29
C MET A 51 -4.85 36.23 -30.35
N SER A 52 -3.91 36.41 -31.28
CA SER A 52 -2.69 35.59 -31.32
C SER A 52 -1.81 35.85 -30.10
N ALA A 53 -1.54 37.11 -29.78
CA ALA A 53 -0.75 37.48 -28.61
C ALA A 53 -1.42 37.02 -27.30
N PHE A 54 -2.74 37.12 -27.21
CA PHE A 54 -3.52 36.61 -26.09
C PHE A 54 -3.37 35.09 -25.97
N ALA A 55 -3.60 34.34 -27.05
CA ALA A 55 -3.47 32.89 -27.07
C ALA A 55 -2.05 32.44 -26.67
N ASP A 56 -1.01 33.07 -27.21
CA ASP A 56 0.39 32.75 -26.89
C ASP A 56 0.68 32.97 -25.41
N LYS A 57 0.24 34.10 -24.85
CA LYS A 57 0.43 34.42 -23.42
C LYS A 57 -0.34 33.46 -22.51
N THR A 58 -1.58 33.13 -22.86
CA THR A 58 -2.41 32.19 -22.10
C THR A 58 -1.84 30.78 -22.14
N THR A 59 -1.40 30.30 -23.31
CA THR A 59 -0.76 28.98 -23.46
C THR A 59 0.54 28.90 -22.65
N ALA A 60 1.37 29.95 -22.67
CA ALA A 60 2.59 30.00 -21.86
C ALA A 60 2.28 29.90 -20.36
N LEU A 61 1.30 30.68 -19.88
CA LEU A 61 0.88 30.65 -18.47
C LEU A 61 0.31 29.29 -18.06
N MET A 62 -0.49 28.65 -18.92
CA MET A 62 -1.04 27.31 -18.66
C MET A 62 0.07 26.27 -18.53
N ARG A 63 1.10 26.33 -19.38
CA ARG A 63 2.27 25.43 -19.29
C ARG A 63 3.06 25.64 -18.01
N GLU A 64 3.29 26.89 -17.62
CA GLU A 64 3.97 27.23 -16.37
C GLU A 64 3.20 26.67 -15.16
N LYS A 65 1.89 26.91 -15.10
CA LYS A 65 1.03 26.39 -14.03
C LYS A 65 0.93 24.87 -14.02
N LEU A 66 0.92 24.23 -15.19
CA LEU A 66 0.98 22.78 -15.27
C LEU A 66 2.28 22.24 -14.67
N SER A 67 3.42 22.85 -15.00
CA SER A 67 4.72 22.45 -14.42
C SER A 67 4.76 22.68 -12.90
N GLU A 68 4.16 23.77 -12.40
CA GLU A 68 4.02 24.00 -10.96
C GLU A 68 3.18 22.90 -10.30
N ILE A 69 2.01 22.55 -10.84
CA ILE A 69 1.11 21.53 -10.27
C ILE A 69 1.78 20.16 -10.22
N VAL A 70 2.47 19.75 -11.30
CA VAL A 70 3.20 18.47 -11.35
C VAL A 70 4.22 18.39 -10.20
N LYS A 71 4.92 19.50 -9.92
CA LYS A 71 5.93 19.57 -8.86
C LYS A 71 5.32 19.73 -7.46
N SER A 72 4.31 20.58 -7.28
CA SER A 72 3.77 20.93 -5.96
C SER A 72 2.91 19.84 -5.36
N GLU A 73 2.23 19.06 -6.20
CA GLU A 73 1.31 18.01 -5.75
C GLU A 73 1.98 16.67 -5.49
N ASN A 74 3.32 16.59 -5.59
CA ASN A 74 4.09 15.34 -5.53
C ASN A 74 3.43 14.23 -6.36
N LEU A 75 3.00 14.57 -7.58
CA LEU A 75 2.24 13.65 -8.42
C LEU A 75 3.02 12.37 -8.71
N GLU A 76 4.35 12.48 -8.87
CA GLU A 76 5.26 11.34 -8.95
C GLU A 76 5.11 10.38 -7.77
N GLU A 77 5.21 10.89 -6.54
CA GLU A 77 5.07 10.07 -5.34
C GLU A 77 3.67 9.45 -5.22
N LYS A 78 2.61 10.20 -5.59
CA LYS A 78 1.23 9.69 -5.58
C LYS A 78 1.02 8.58 -6.60
N TYR A 79 1.54 8.73 -7.82
CA TYR A 79 1.48 7.68 -8.85
C TYR A 79 2.31 6.46 -8.46
N GLU A 80 3.47 6.65 -7.82
CA GLU A 80 4.29 5.56 -7.32
C GLU A 80 3.58 4.76 -6.21
N LYS A 81 2.97 5.47 -5.24
CA LYS A 81 2.14 4.85 -4.20
C LYS A 81 0.96 4.08 -4.80
N LEU A 82 0.29 4.66 -5.79
CA LEU A 82 -0.82 4.01 -6.47
C LEU A 82 -0.39 2.73 -7.19
N GLU A 83 0.76 2.74 -7.86
CA GLU A 83 1.27 1.53 -8.54
C GLU A 83 1.67 0.44 -7.54
N ARG A 84 2.28 0.80 -6.40
CA ARG A 84 2.52 -0.15 -5.30
C ARG A 84 1.22 -0.75 -4.77
N LEU A 85 0.17 0.05 -4.58
CA LEU A 85 -1.14 -0.45 -4.13
C LEU A 85 -1.78 -1.39 -5.14
N ILE A 86 -1.70 -1.07 -6.44
CA ILE A 86 -2.21 -1.94 -7.52
C ILE A 86 -1.45 -3.28 -7.50
N GLN A 87 -0.12 -3.25 -7.46
CA GLN A 87 0.70 -4.47 -7.41
C GLN A 87 0.42 -5.33 -6.18
N ASN A 88 0.27 -4.70 -5.01
CA ASN A 88 -0.09 -5.39 -3.78
C ASN A 88 -1.49 -6.02 -3.86
N SER A 89 -2.45 -5.29 -4.42
CA SER A 89 -3.81 -5.79 -4.63
C SER A 89 -3.84 -6.96 -5.62
N GLU A 90 -3.12 -6.88 -6.74
CA GLU A 90 -2.99 -7.97 -7.71
C GLU A 90 -2.34 -9.22 -7.08
N LYS A 91 -1.33 -9.03 -6.23
CA LYS A 91 -0.68 -10.13 -5.50
C LYS A 91 -1.66 -10.81 -4.54
N ILE A 92 -2.38 -10.04 -3.73
CA ILE A 92 -3.38 -10.56 -2.78
C ILE A 92 -4.50 -11.28 -3.54
N ASN A 93 -4.99 -10.70 -4.64
CA ASN A 93 -6.04 -11.32 -5.47
C ASN A 93 -5.58 -12.67 -6.05
N LYS A 94 -4.32 -12.78 -6.49
CA LYS A 94 -3.73 -14.06 -6.93
C LYS A 94 -3.65 -15.07 -5.80
N GLU A 95 -3.21 -14.67 -4.60
CA GLU A 95 -3.19 -15.53 -3.41
C GLU A 95 -4.59 -16.04 -3.03
N LEU A 96 -5.62 -15.24 -3.29
CA LEU A 96 -7.03 -15.57 -3.02
C LEU A 96 -7.75 -16.30 -4.18
N GLY A 97 -7.08 -16.55 -5.30
CA GLY A 97 -7.68 -17.21 -6.47
C GLY A 97 -8.74 -16.37 -7.19
N VAL A 98 -8.71 -15.04 -7.03
CA VAL A 98 -9.66 -14.12 -7.66
C VAL A 98 -9.13 -13.70 -9.02
N THR A 99 -9.83 -14.08 -10.10
CA THR A 99 -9.39 -13.86 -11.49
C THR A 99 -9.76 -12.51 -12.07
N ASP A 100 -10.72 -11.78 -11.49
CA ASP A 100 -11.22 -10.51 -12.03
C ASP A 100 -11.41 -9.40 -10.99
N GLY A 101 -10.73 -8.27 -11.25
CA GLY A 101 -11.10 -6.92 -10.79
C GLY A 101 -10.96 -6.59 -9.30
N TYR A 102 -11.14 -5.30 -8.98
CA TYR A 102 -11.36 -4.84 -7.61
C TYR A 102 -12.70 -5.37 -7.13
N ARG A 103 -12.68 -6.29 -6.16
CA ARG A 103 -13.88 -6.64 -5.39
C ARG A 103 -13.85 -5.83 -4.09
N PRO A 104 -14.83 -4.96 -3.83
CA PRO A 104 -14.95 -4.37 -2.52
C PRO A 104 -15.10 -5.51 -1.51
N ILE A 105 -14.08 -5.67 -0.67
CA ILE A 105 -14.13 -6.59 0.46
C ILE A 105 -14.95 -5.86 1.53
N ASP A 106 -16.05 -6.47 1.98
CA ASP A 106 -16.80 -5.88 3.07
C ASP A 106 -15.92 -5.86 4.35
N PRO A 107 -16.12 -4.89 5.26
CA PRO A 107 -15.27 -4.74 6.45
C PRO A 107 -15.14 -6.02 7.29
N LEU A 108 -16.17 -6.86 7.35
CA LEU A 108 -16.14 -8.13 8.08
C LEU A 108 -15.23 -9.13 7.39
N THR A 109 -15.30 -9.26 6.07
CA THR A 109 -14.41 -10.16 5.30
C THR A 109 -12.95 -9.69 5.37
N ASP A 110 -12.69 -8.39 5.33
CA ASP A 110 -11.33 -7.83 5.43
C ASP A 110 -10.72 -8.09 6.81
N THR A 111 -11.49 -7.83 7.86
CA THR A 111 -11.11 -8.14 9.24
C THR A 111 -10.87 -9.64 9.40
N THR A 112 -11.73 -10.49 8.85
CA THR A 112 -11.59 -11.95 8.92
C THR A 112 -10.31 -12.44 8.23
N LEU A 113 -9.94 -11.85 7.09
CA LEU A 113 -8.69 -12.16 6.39
C LEU A 113 -7.47 -11.79 7.22
N HIS A 114 -7.45 -10.59 7.81
CA HIS A 114 -6.36 -10.15 8.68
C HIS A 114 -6.24 -10.99 9.96
N VAL A 115 -7.38 -11.32 10.57
CA VAL A 115 -7.43 -12.20 11.75
C VAL A 115 -6.92 -13.59 11.39
N ARG A 116 -7.40 -14.19 10.29
CA ARG A 116 -6.94 -15.51 9.82
C ARG A 116 -5.44 -15.53 9.55
N LYS A 117 -4.90 -14.51 8.86
CA LYS A 117 -3.46 -14.42 8.59
C LYS A 117 -2.65 -14.34 9.88
N THR A 118 -3.12 -13.57 10.86
CA THR A 118 -2.49 -13.48 12.18
C THR A 118 -2.50 -14.82 12.90
N PHE A 119 -3.63 -15.55 12.87
CA PHE A 119 -3.73 -16.88 13.45
C PHE A 119 -2.80 -17.89 12.77
N GLU A 120 -2.72 -17.91 11.43
CA GLU A 120 -1.80 -18.79 10.70
C GLU A 120 -0.34 -18.50 11.07
N THR A 121 0.04 -17.23 11.26
CA THR A 121 1.40 -16.88 11.71
C THR A 121 1.70 -17.28 13.15
N LEU A 122 0.68 -17.36 14.01
CA LEU A 122 0.83 -17.75 15.42
C LEU A 122 0.72 -19.26 15.64
N LYS A 123 0.15 -19.99 14.69
CA LYS A 123 -0.12 -21.43 14.81
C LYS A 123 1.16 -22.24 15.02
N THR A 124 2.16 -22.06 14.17
CA THR A 124 3.43 -22.80 14.28
C THR A 124 4.19 -22.46 15.57
N PRO A 125 4.43 -21.18 15.93
CA PRO A 125 5.08 -20.85 17.20
C PRO A 125 4.36 -21.41 18.44
N LEU A 126 3.02 -21.43 18.43
CA LEU A 126 2.24 -22.02 19.53
C LEU A 126 2.40 -23.54 19.58
N GLN A 127 2.43 -24.22 18.44
CA GLN A 127 2.70 -25.67 18.40
C GLN A 127 4.11 -25.98 18.89
N ASP A 128 5.11 -25.21 18.46
CA ASP A 128 6.50 -25.39 18.90
C ASP A 128 6.63 -25.17 20.41
N ALA A 129 5.96 -24.14 20.96
CA ALA A 129 5.93 -23.88 22.39
C ALA A 129 5.23 -25.01 23.18
N ILE A 130 4.15 -25.58 22.63
CA ILE A 130 3.46 -26.72 23.25
C ILE A 130 4.37 -27.95 23.29
N GLU A 131 5.09 -28.26 22.20
CA GLU A 131 6.00 -29.40 22.17
C GLU A 131 7.19 -29.19 23.12
N ALA A 132 7.77 -27.99 23.17
CA ALA A 132 8.82 -27.66 24.14
C ALA A 132 8.35 -27.84 25.60
N MET A 133 7.13 -27.41 25.92
CA MET A 133 6.56 -27.63 27.26
C MET A 133 6.34 -29.11 27.57
N LYS A 134 5.95 -29.93 26.59
CA LYS A 134 5.79 -31.38 26.78
C LYS A 134 7.13 -32.04 27.09
N GLU A 135 8.18 -31.70 26.34
CA GLU A 135 9.53 -32.21 26.59
C GLU A 135 10.03 -31.83 27.98
N GLU A 136 9.80 -30.58 28.43
CA GLU A 136 10.17 -30.14 29.77
C GLU A 136 9.41 -30.91 30.86
N ILE A 137 8.11 -31.15 30.66
CA ILE A 137 7.28 -31.93 31.60
C ILE A 137 7.77 -33.39 31.69
N GLU A 138 8.12 -34.00 30.56
CA GLU A 138 8.65 -35.37 30.53
C GLU A 138 9.97 -35.46 31.29
N GLU A 139 10.87 -34.50 31.07
CA GLU A 139 12.16 -34.44 31.77
C GLU A 139 11.96 -34.24 33.28
N LYS A 140 11.11 -33.29 33.69
CA LYS A 140 10.80 -33.05 35.11
C LYS A 140 10.13 -34.24 35.77
N THR A 141 9.32 -34.98 35.02
CA THR A 141 8.67 -36.21 35.49
C THR A 141 9.71 -37.30 35.73
N ARG A 142 10.67 -37.48 34.81
CA ARG A 142 11.80 -38.41 34.96
C ARG A 142 12.67 -38.06 36.17
N GLU A 143 13.12 -36.82 36.30
CA GLU A 143 13.91 -36.35 37.45
C GLU A 143 13.21 -36.61 38.79
N ARG A 144 11.89 -36.38 38.84
CA ARG A 144 11.07 -36.63 40.04
C ARG A 144 11.04 -38.11 40.38
N ASP A 145 10.88 -38.98 39.40
CA ASP A 145 10.76 -40.42 39.62
C ASP A 145 12.10 -41.05 40.03
N GLU A 146 13.21 -40.56 39.47
CA GLU A 146 14.57 -40.89 39.93
C GLU A 146 14.78 -40.47 41.40
N LYS A 147 14.46 -39.22 41.76
CA LYS A 147 14.56 -38.74 43.15
C LYS A 147 13.68 -39.56 44.11
N LYS A 148 12.48 -39.96 43.69
CA LYS A 148 11.61 -40.85 44.48
C LYS A 148 12.24 -42.23 44.68
N ALA A 149 12.90 -42.79 43.67
CA ALA A 149 13.58 -44.07 43.80
C ALA A 149 14.72 -43.99 44.83
N VAL A 150 15.57 -42.95 44.74
CA VAL A 150 16.66 -42.70 45.71
C VAL A 150 16.13 -42.53 47.13
N LEU A 151 15.04 -41.77 47.31
CA LEU A 151 14.40 -41.60 48.62
C LEU A 151 13.90 -42.93 49.20
N ARG A 152 13.31 -43.80 48.37
CA ARG A 152 12.88 -45.14 48.84
C ARG A 152 14.06 -45.99 49.27
N GLU A 153 15.17 -45.96 48.54
CA GLU A 153 16.38 -46.68 48.92
C GLU A 153 16.96 -46.17 50.25
N LEU A 154 17.01 -44.84 50.44
CA LEU A 154 17.45 -44.23 51.69
C LEU A 154 16.56 -44.62 52.88
N VAL A 155 15.23 -44.57 52.70
CA VAL A 155 14.28 -45.01 53.73
C VAL A 155 14.52 -46.48 54.08
N ASN A 156 14.65 -47.35 53.08
CA ASN A 156 14.92 -48.77 53.31
C ASN A 156 16.25 -49.03 54.04
N LEU A 157 17.29 -48.25 53.74
CA LEU A 157 18.58 -48.33 54.43
C LEU A 157 18.47 -47.88 55.89
N LEU A 158 17.79 -46.77 56.15
CA LEU A 158 17.54 -46.27 57.50
C LEU A 158 16.76 -47.29 58.33
N GLU A 159 15.68 -47.85 57.77
CA GLU A 159 14.87 -48.88 58.44
C GLU A 159 15.68 -50.16 58.77
N LYS A 160 16.64 -50.53 57.91
CA LYS A 160 17.55 -51.65 58.20
C LYS A 160 18.50 -51.32 59.36
N GLN A 161 19.11 -50.14 59.34
CA GLN A 161 19.99 -49.69 60.43
C GLN A 161 19.25 -49.59 61.77
N THR A 162 18.02 -49.05 61.78
CA THR A 162 17.23 -48.94 63.02
C THR A 162 16.89 -50.32 63.60
N LYS A 163 16.62 -51.31 62.73
CA LYS A 163 16.37 -52.69 63.15
C LYS A 163 17.62 -53.35 63.71
N GLU A 164 18.77 -53.15 63.08
CA GLU A 164 20.06 -53.68 63.55
C GLU A 164 20.48 -53.07 64.90
N GLU A 165 20.27 -51.77 65.10
CA GLU A 165 20.53 -51.09 66.39
C GLU A 165 19.55 -51.52 67.49
N SER A 166 18.32 -51.90 67.15
CA SER A 166 17.32 -52.38 68.12
C SER A 166 17.49 -53.84 68.57
N CYS A 167 18.40 -54.60 67.94
CA CYS A 167 18.69 -56.01 68.24
C CYS A 167 20.04 -56.23 68.94
N ASN A 168 20.78 -55.15 69.27
CA ASN A 168 21.94 -55.16 70.17
C ASN A 168 21.58 -54.54 71.53
#